data_AF-A0A1X0RU96-F1
#
_entry.id   AF-A0A1X0RU96-F1
#
_cell.length_a   1.000
_cell.length_b   1.000
_cell.length_c   1.000
_cell.angle_alpha   90.00
_cell.angle_beta   90.00
_cell.angle_gamma   90.00
#
_symmetry.space_group_name_H-M   'P 1'
#
loop_
_entity.id
_entity.type
_entity.pdbx_description
1 polymer ?
#
loop_
_entity_poly.entity_id
_entity_poly.type
_entity_poly.pdbx_seq_one_letter_code
_entity_poly.pdbx_strand_id
1 'polypeptide(L)' 'EVAVNGRIETRSAHFMNYLNSIMDCLDRNDSHGYYLVMNNAAIHKPVVIRALIKERGYKYIY' A
#
# COMPACT_ATOMS: atom_id res chain seq x y z
N GLU A 1 13.45 2.22 -27.52
CA GLU A 1 14.02 1.97 -26.18
C GLU A 1 13.36 0.74 -25.57
N VAL A 2 14.15 -0.12 -24.94
CA VAL A 2 13.72 -1.44 -24.45
C VAL A 2 12.96 -1.29 -23.13
N ALA A 3 11.72 -1.77 -23.10
CA ALA A 3 10.85 -1.75 -21.92
C ALA A 3 11.38 -2.69 -20.82
N VAL A 4 11.75 -2.12 -19.67
CA VAL A 4 12.15 -2.88 -18.47
C VAL A 4 10.92 -3.08 -17.58
N ASN A 5 10.06 -4.04 -17.95
CA ASN A 5 8.81 -4.30 -17.21
C ASN A 5 8.97 -5.23 -15.99
N GLY A 6 10.00 -6.09 -15.94
CA GLY A 6 10.10 -7.13 -14.90
C GLY A 6 10.48 -6.66 -13.48
N ARG A 7 11.10 -5.47 -13.33
CA ARG A 7 11.63 -5.00 -12.04
C ARG A 7 10.65 -4.11 -11.24
N ILE A 8 9.64 -3.58 -11.91
CA ILE A 8 8.64 -2.66 -11.34
C ILE A 8 7.46 -3.45 -10.75
N GLU A 9 7.06 -4.53 -11.41
CA GLU A 9 5.97 -5.41 -10.96
C GLU A 9 6.32 -6.11 -9.64
N THR A 10 7.54 -6.65 -9.52
CA THR A 10 8.02 -7.28 -8.27
C THR A 10 7.99 -6.32 -7.09
N ARG A 11 8.46 -5.07 -7.26
CA ARG A 11 8.47 -4.07 -6.17
C ARG A 11 7.07 -3.68 -5.69
N SER A 12 6.12 -3.55 -6.61
CA SER A 12 4.74 -3.20 -6.27
C SER A 12 4.04 -4.36 -5.55
N ALA A 13 4.26 -5.59 -6.01
CA ALA A 13 3.74 -6.80 -5.36
C ALA A 13 4.33 -7.00 -3.95
N HIS A 14 5.64 -6.81 -3.78
CA HIS A 14 6.28 -6.88 -2.46
C HIS A 14 5.71 -5.83 -1.50
N PHE A 15 5.51 -4.61 -1.98
CA PHE A 15 4.91 -3.56 -1.16
C PHE A 15 3.45 -3.87 -0.80
N MET A 16 2.65 -4.42 -1.73
CA MET A 16 1.29 -4.89 -1.43
C MET A 16 1.26 -5.94 -0.33
N ASN A 17 2.14 -6.95 -0.40
CA ASN A 17 2.23 -7.98 0.62
C ASN A 17 2.62 -7.41 1.99
N TYR A 18 3.60 -6.50 2.00
CA TYR A 18 3.99 -5.79 3.22
C TYR A 18 2.83 -4.98 3.80
N LEU A 19 2.16 -4.18 2.96
CA LEU A 19 1.04 -3.33 3.38
C LEU A 19 -0.12 -4.17 3.93
N ASN A 20 -0.45 -5.29 3.29
CA ASN A 20 -1.45 -6.24 3.81
C ASN A 20 -1.07 -6.74 5.20
N SER A 21 0.18 -7.17 5.41
CA SER A 21 0.62 -7.66 6.72
C SER A 21 0.54 -6.60 7.83
N ILE A 22 0.81 -5.33 7.49
CA ILE A 22 0.67 -4.20 8.41
C ILE A 22 -0.81 -4.02 8.78
N MET A 23 -1.68 -3.95 7.77
CA MET A 23 -3.12 -3.76 8.02
C MET A 23 -3.75 -4.96 8.73
N ASP A 24 -3.32 -6.20 8.47
CA ASP A 24 -3.72 -7.39 9.25
C ASP A 24 -3.40 -7.21 10.74
N CYS A 25 -2.25 -6.61 11.05
CA CYS A 25 -1.87 -6.32 12.42
C CYS A 25 -2.76 -5.21 13.03
N LEU A 26 -3.02 -4.14 12.27
CA LEU A 26 -3.86 -3.03 12.72
C LEU A 26 -5.33 -3.43 12.91
N ASP A 27 -5.87 -4.25 12.03
CA ASP A 27 -7.24 -4.77 12.13
C ASP A 27 -7.45 -5.56 13.44
N ARG A 28 -6.46 -6.36 13.84
CA ARG A 28 -6.48 -7.09 15.12
C ARG A 28 -6.47 -6.17 16.35
N ASN A 29 -6.06 -4.92 16.18
CA ASN A 29 -6.04 -3.89 17.22
C ASN A 29 -7.18 -2.86 17.02
N ASP A 30 -8.19 -3.18 16.22
CA ASP A 30 -9.35 -2.33 15.91
C ASP A 30 -8.98 -0.89 15.51
N SER A 31 -7.89 -0.76 14.76
CA SER A 31 -7.30 0.54 14.38
C SER A 31 -7.88 1.13 13.09
N HIS A 32 -9.08 0.68 12.70
CA HIS A 32 -9.79 1.16 11.54
C HIS A 32 -10.07 2.67 11.63
N GLY A 33 -10.12 3.37 10.50
CA GLY A 33 -10.39 4.81 10.44
C GLY A 33 -9.18 5.72 10.70
N TYR A 34 -8.05 5.18 11.19
CA TYR A 34 -6.80 5.91 11.34
C TYR A 34 -6.09 6.18 10.01
N TYR A 35 -5.14 7.11 10.06
CA TYR A 35 -4.33 7.52 8.93
C TYR A 35 -3.04 6.69 8.85
N LEU A 36 -2.80 6.10 7.69
CA LEU A 36 -1.48 5.61 7.29
C LEU A 36 -0.66 6.78 6.75
N VAL A 37 0.42 7.12 7.45
CA VAL A 37 1.37 8.15 7.03
C VAL A 37 2.51 7.46 6.29
N MET A 38 2.67 7.78 5.01
CA MET A 38 3.71 7.22 4.14
C MET A 38 4.55 8.36 3.58
N ASN A 39 5.78 8.11 3.12
CA ASN A 39 6.52 9.12 2.37
C ASN A 39 5.96 9.25 0.93
N ASN A 40 6.25 10.35 0.23
CA ASN A 40 5.76 10.61 -1.15
C ASN A 40 6.48 9.79 -2.25
N ALA A 41 6.89 8.55 -1.98
CA ALA A 41 7.57 7.68 -2.93
C ALA A 41 6.60 7.08 -3.98
N ALA A 42 7.10 6.86 -5.20
CA ALA A 42 6.30 6.36 -6.32
C ALA A 42 5.63 4.99 -6.05
N ILE A 43 6.24 4.15 -5.21
CA ILE A 43 5.72 2.83 -4.85
C ILE A 43 4.37 2.87 -4.10
N HIS A 44 4.03 4.00 -3.47
CA HIS A 44 2.77 4.16 -2.70
C HIS A 44 1.63 4.78 -3.52
N LYS A 45 1.93 5.19 -4.75
CA LYS A 45 1.00 5.89 -5.66
C LYS A 45 0.20 5.00 -6.63
N PRO A 46 0.43 3.68 -6.80
CA PRO A 46 -0.47 2.89 -7.63
C PRO A 46 -1.92 2.95 -7.14
N VAL A 47 -2.87 2.96 -8.08
CA VAL A 47 -4.32 3.02 -7.76
C VAL A 47 -4.73 1.86 -6.86
N VAL A 48 -4.18 0.66 -7.11
CA VAL A 48 -4.47 -0.55 -6.35
C VAL A 48 -4.10 -0.44 -4.87
N ILE A 49 -3.00 0.27 -4.54
CA ILE A 49 -2.59 0.52 -3.16
C ILE A 49 -3.62 1.40 -2.44
N ARG A 50 -4.04 2.49 -3.09
CA ARG A 50 -5.03 3.41 -2.50
C ARG A 50 -6.39 2.76 -2.32
N ALA A 51 -6.81 1.94 -3.29
CA ALA A 51 -8.06 1.19 -3.21
C ALA A 51 -8.03 0.23 -2.01
N LEU A 52 -6.96 -0.57 -1.90
CA LEU A 52 -6.76 -1.50 -0.81
C LEU A 52 -6.84 -0.84 0.58
N ILE A 53 -6.17 0.31 0.78
CA ILE A 53 -6.20 1.04 2.05
C ILE A 53 -7.62 1.51 2.38
N LYS A 54 -8.33 2.09 1.40
CA LYS A 54 -9.68 2.63 1.60
C LYS A 54 -10.73 1.55 1.81
N GLU A 55 -10.70 0.48 1.03
CA GLU A 55 -11.62 -0.67 1.14
C GLU A 55 -11.53 -1.33 2.52
N ARG A 56 -10.33 -1.31 3.11
CA ARG A 56 -10.08 -1.85 4.44
C ARG A 56 -10.38 -0.86 5.58
N GLY A 57 -10.93 0.31 5.26
CA GLY A 57 -11.40 1.28 6.25
C GLY A 57 -10.35 2.27 6.76
N TYR A 58 -9.17 2.36 6.12
CA TYR A 58 -8.12 3.29 6.51
C TYR A 58 -8.12 4.56 5.67
N LYS A 59 -7.57 5.63 6.24
CA LYS A 59 -7.21 6.86 5.52
C LYS A 59 -5.72 6.85 5.22
N TYR A 60 -5.25 7.65 4.28
CA TYR A 60 -3.81 7.80 4.04
C TYR A 60 -3.42 9.25 3.73
N ILE A 61 -2.17 9.58 4.06
CA ILE A 61 -1.48 10.81 3.67
C ILE A 61 -0.04 10.49 3.26
N TYR A 62 0.56 11.40 2.49
CA TYR A 62 1.94 11.32 1.99
C TYR A 62 2.83 12.42 2.56
#